data_AF-A0A2B4SCK7-F1
#
_entry.id   AF-A0A2B4SCK7-F1
#
_cell.length_a   1.000
_cell.length_b   1.000
_cell.length_c   1.000
_cell.angle_alpha   90.00
_cell.angle_beta   90.00
_cell.angle_gamma   90.00
#
_symmetry.space_group_name_H-M   'P 1'
#
loop_
_entity.id
_entity.type
_entity.pdbx_description
1 polymer ?
#
loop_
_entity_poly.entity_id
_entity_poly.type
_entity_poly.pdbx_seq_one_letter_code
_entity_poly.pdbx_strand_id
1 'polypeptide(L)'
;MERKERLEREERQERPEREERQERLEKEKPAYQHEMEMKKEIYTQLSVEQAGSYDIVEDLILKGYELVPEAYRQKFKNYEKVSSQTYIEFSRSEEQLFDRWCHSQKVDKSHDKLRQLILVEEFKKCIHSDVRRLTNEQRVKTLEDAARLADEFSLSHKVNFMEKPRLLNSRPASFRITMKPEE
;
A
#
# COMPACT_ATOMS: atom_id res chain seq x y z
N MET A 1 -34.39 -35.79 18.31
CA MET A 1 -34.18 -34.33 18.37
C MET A 1 -32.71 -33.98 18.21
N GLU A 2 -31.80 -34.63 18.96
CA GLU A 2 -30.35 -34.40 18.99
C GLU A 2 -29.64 -34.15 17.63
N ARG A 3 -30.00 -34.84 16.54
CA ARG A 3 -29.40 -34.59 15.21
C ARG A 3 -29.72 -33.18 14.67
N LYS A 4 -30.93 -32.65 14.91
CA LYS A 4 -31.27 -31.26 14.55
C LYS A 4 -30.49 -30.28 15.42
N GLU A 5 -30.39 -30.54 16.71
CA GLU A 5 -29.64 -29.67 17.64
C GLU A 5 -28.13 -29.66 17.38
N ARG A 6 -27.55 -30.76 16.88
CA ARG A 6 -26.15 -30.77 16.40
C ARG A 6 -25.99 -29.91 15.14
N LEU A 7 -26.83 -30.13 14.13
CA LEU A 7 -26.82 -29.34 12.90
C LEU A 7 -27.01 -27.84 13.18
N GLU A 8 -27.93 -27.46 14.07
CA GLU A 8 -28.12 -26.05 14.46
C GLU A 8 -26.95 -25.46 15.27
N ARG A 9 -26.14 -26.29 15.95
CA ARG A 9 -24.92 -25.83 16.64
C ARG A 9 -23.75 -25.68 15.67
N GLU A 10 -23.57 -26.65 14.77
CA GLU A 10 -22.59 -26.58 13.68
C GLU A 10 -22.89 -25.39 12.76
N GLU A 11 -24.15 -25.19 12.35
CA GLU A 11 -24.56 -24.05 11.53
C GLU A 11 -24.34 -22.71 12.23
N ARG A 12 -24.57 -22.61 13.55
CA ARG A 12 -24.22 -21.41 14.34
C ARG A 12 -22.71 -21.17 14.46
N GLN A 13 -21.88 -22.21 14.43
CA GLN A 13 -20.42 -22.08 14.46
C GLN A 13 -19.83 -21.75 13.09
N GLU A 14 -20.34 -22.34 12.01
CA GLU A 14 -19.84 -22.07 10.65
C GLU A 14 -20.32 -20.73 10.07
N ARG A 15 -21.48 -20.22 10.52
CA ARG A 15 -22.03 -18.96 10.03
C ARG A 15 -21.07 -17.77 10.12
N PRO A 16 -20.41 -17.45 11.25
CA PRO A 16 -19.43 -16.37 11.31
C PRO A 16 -18.21 -16.60 10.42
N GLU A 17 -17.73 -17.85 10.24
CA GLU A 17 -16.64 -18.12 9.29
C GLU A 17 -17.05 -17.86 7.84
N ARG A 18 -18.28 -18.24 7.46
CA ARG A 18 -18.82 -17.99 6.12
C ARG A 18 -19.02 -16.49 5.88
N GLU A 19 -19.54 -15.77 6.86
CA GLU A 19 -19.71 -14.31 6.83
C GLU A 19 -18.36 -13.59 6.75
N GLU A 20 -17.33 -14.00 7.51
CA GLU A 20 -15.98 -13.40 7.43
C GLU A 20 -15.26 -13.72 6.10
N ARG A 21 -15.45 -14.92 5.53
CA ARG A 21 -14.95 -15.24 4.17
C ARG A 21 -15.66 -14.39 3.10
N GLN A 22 -16.97 -14.18 3.24
CA GLN A 22 -17.75 -13.31 2.36
C GLN A 22 -17.29 -11.85 2.46
N GLU A 23 -17.05 -11.34 3.68
CA GLU A 23 -16.54 -9.99 3.91
C GLU A 23 -15.13 -9.80 3.34
N ARG A 24 -14.24 -10.80 3.46
CA ARG A 24 -12.93 -10.79 2.78
C ARG A 24 -13.08 -10.69 1.27
N LEU A 25 -13.90 -11.54 0.66
CA LEU A 25 -14.18 -11.50 -0.78
C LEU A 25 -14.79 -10.17 -1.21
N GLU A 26 -15.62 -9.54 -0.37
CA GLU A 26 -16.20 -8.22 -0.65
C GLU A 26 -15.22 -7.06 -0.50
N LYS A 27 -14.20 -7.19 0.35
CA LYS A 27 -13.05 -6.27 0.41
C LYS A 27 -12.07 -6.48 -0.75
N GLU A 28 -11.94 -7.70 -1.28
CA GLU A 28 -11.12 -8.00 -2.46
C GLU A 28 -11.80 -7.62 -3.79
N LYS A 29 -13.12 -7.77 -3.92
CA LYS A 29 -13.91 -7.39 -5.12
C LYS A 29 -13.52 -6.02 -5.72
N PRO A 30 -13.47 -4.90 -4.98
CA PRO A 30 -13.10 -3.60 -5.55
C PRO A 30 -11.64 -3.55 -6.02
N ALA A 31 -10.72 -4.30 -5.39
CA ALA A 31 -9.34 -4.38 -5.85
C ALA A 31 -9.22 -5.17 -7.17
N TYR A 32 -9.92 -6.29 -7.31
CA TYR A 32 -9.99 -7.03 -8.58
C TYR A 32 -10.72 -6.25 -9.68
N GLN A 33 -11.82 -5.57 -9.34
CA GLN A 33 -12.54 -4.72 -10.30
C GLN A 33 -11.64 -3.59 -10.80
N HIS A 34 -10.96 -2.87 -9.91
CA HIS A 34 -10.03 -1.82 -10.29
C HIS A 34 -8.84 -2.36 -11.13
N GLU A 35 -8.30 -3.54 -10.80
CA GLU A 35 -7.23 -4.17 -11.61
C GLU A 35 -7.70 -4.54 -13.03
N MET A 36 -8.91 -5.11 -13.14
CA MET A 36 -9.52 -5.49 -14.41
C MET A 36 -9.96 -4.30 -15.25
N GLU A 37 -10.47 -3.25 -14.61
CA GLU A 37 -10.89 -2.00 -15.25
C GLU A 37 -9.66 -1.25 -15.80
N MET A 38 -8.58 -1.14 -15.02
CA MET A 38 -7.29 -0.63 -15.49
C MET A 38 -6.73 -1.42 -16.69
N LYS A 39 -6.72 -2.77 -16.64
CA LYS A 39 -6.30 -3.59 -17.79
C LYS A 39 -7.14 -3.32 -19.03
N LYS A 40 -8.46 -3.23 -18.86
CA LYS A 40 -9.41 -2.98 -19.95
C LYS A 40 -9.21 -1.58 -20.54
N GLU A 41 -9.03 -0.56 -19.71
CA GLU A 41 -8.86 0.82 -20.14
C GLU A 41 -7.57 1.01 -20.93
N ILE A 42 -6.44 0.43 -20.46
CA ILE A 42 -5.19 0.38 -21.21
C ILE A 42 -5.39 -0.32 -22.57
N TYR A 43 -6.07 -1.47 -22.60
CA TYR A 43 -6.34 -2.19 -23.83
C TYR A 43 -7.21 -1.39 -24.82
N THR A 44 -8.18 -0.60 -24.33
CA THR A 44 -9.00 0.27 -25.19
C THR A 44 -8.26 1.50 -25.74
N GLN A 45 -7.10 1.83 -25.19
CA GLN A 45 -6.24 2.94 -25.66
C GLN A 45 -5.19 2.48 -26.70
N LEU A 46 -5.06 1.17 -26.95
CA LEU A 46 -4.14 0.62 -27.96
C LEU A 46 -4.64 0.89 -29.38
N SER A 47 -3.73 1.25 -30.29
CA SER A 47 -4.02 1.23 -31.72
C SER A 47 -4.13 -0.21 -32.24
N VAL A 48 -4.82 -0.40 -33.37
CA VAL A 48 -4.98 -1.73 -34.02
C VAL A 48 -3.62 -2.35 -34.37
N GLU A 49 -2.62 -1.52 -34.69
CA GLU A 49 -1.24 -1.95 -34.99
C GLU A 49 -0.50 -2.39 -33.72
N GLN A 50 -0.68 -1.66 -32.61
CA GLN A 50 -0.10 -2.01 -31.30
C GLN A 50 -0.72 -3.29 -30.73
N ALA A 51 -2.04 -3.46 -30.88
CA ALA A 51 -2.78 -4.64 -30.44
C ALA A 51 -2.37 -5.95 -31.17
N GLY A 52 -1.71 -5.84 -32.33
CA GLY A 52 -1.24 -6.97 -33.12
C GLY A 52 0.10 -7.58 -32.66
N SER A 53 0.85 -6.92 -31.77
CA SER A 53 2.15 -7.38 -31.29
C SER A 53 2.11 -7.64 -29.79
N TYR A 54 2.25 -8.91 -29.40
CA TYR A 54 2.18 -9.34 -28.00
C TYR A 54 3.15 -8.55 -27.11
N ASP A 55 4.41 -8.38 -27.54
CA ASP A 55 5.44 -7.66 -26.79
C ASP A 55 5.09 -6.18 -26.57
N ILE A 56 4.39 -5.55 -27.53
CA ILE A 56 3.95 -4.15 -27.43
C ILE A 56 2.73 -4.03 -26.52
N VAL A 57 1.79 -4.99 -26.59
CA VAL A 57 0.65 -5.07 -25.67
C VAL A 57 1.12 -5.34 -24.24
N GLU A 58 2.08 -6.24 -24.05
CA GLU A 58 2.68 -6.56 -22.76
C GLU A 58 3.42 -5.33 -22.19
N ASP A 59 4.29 -4.68 -22.97
CA ASP A 59 4.99 -3.45 -22.55
C ASP A 59 4.03 -2.27 -22.28
N LEU A 60 2.95 -2.10 -23.05
CA LEU A 60 1.95 -1.05 -22.81
C LEU A 60 1.02 -1.36 -21.64
N ILE A 61 0.68 -2.63 -21.39
CA ILE A 61 0.03 -3.04 -20.14
C ILE A 61 1.00 -2.81 -18.98
N LEU A 62 2.27 -3.16 -19.08
CA LEU A 62 3.31 -2.88 -18.08
C LEU A 62 3.54 -1.37 -17.85
N LYS A 63 3.36 -0.51 -18.86
CA LYS A 63 3.50 0.97 -18.77
C LYS A 63 2.25 1.69 -18.27
N GLY A 64 1.07 1.28 -18.73
CA GLY A 64 -0.19 1.67 -18.08
C GLY A 64 -0.22 1.15 -16.65
N TYR A 65 0.52 0.07 -16.40
CA TYR A 65 0.89 -0.32 -15.05
C TYR A 65 1.92 0.64 -14.46
N GLU A 66 3.07 1.08 -15.03
CA GLU A 66 4.12 1.96 -14.41
C GLU A 66 3.68 3.29 -13.69
N LEU A 67 2.38 3.56 -13.50
CA LEU A 67 1.83 4.19 -12.27
C LEU A 67 1.97 3.30 -10.99
N VAL A 68 2.37 2.05 -11.15
CA VAL A 68 2.39 0.93 -10.20
C VAL A 68 3.54 0.97 -9.21
N PRO A 69 4.71 1.59 -9.46
CA PRO A 69 5.67 1.81 -8.40
C PRO A 69 5.07 2.68 -7.28
N GLU A 70 4.22 3.65 -7.62
CA GLU A 70 3.48 4.43 -6.63
C GLU A 70 2.30 3.62 -6.05
N ALA A 71 1.59 2.81 -6.84
CA ALA A 71 0.51 1.96 -6.34
C ALA A 71 0.97 0.84 -5.40
N TYR A 72 2.05 0.11 -5.72
CA TYR A 72 2.66 -0.90 -4.82
C TYR A 72 3.24 -0.24 -3.57
N ARG A 73 3.89 0.92 -3.70
CA ARG A 73 4.35 1.71 -2.55
C ARG A 73 3.21 2.14 -1.64
N GLN A 74 2.11 2.66 -2.19
CA GLN A 74 0.94 3.05 -1.42
C GLN A 74 0.25 1.84 -0.79
N LYS A 75 0.12 0.72 -1.51
CA LYS A 75 -0.38 -0.54 -0.96
C LYS A 75 0.48 -1.04 0.19
N PHE A 76 1.80 -1.13 0.02
CA PHE A 76 2.76 -1.52 1.06
C PHE A 76 2.66 -0.61 2.29
N LYS A 77 2.69 0.71 2.09
CA LYS A 77 2.65 1.71 3.16
C LYS A 77 1.34 1.73 3.96
N ASN A 78 0.23 1.39 3.31
CA ASN A 78 -1.09 1.32 3.91
C ASN A 78 -1.51 -0.15 4.15
N TYR A 79 -0.58 -1.11 4.15
CA TYR A 79 -0.90 -2.52 4.35
C TYR A 79 -1.09 -2.81 5.83
N GLU A 80 -2.36 -2.92 6.23
CA GLU A 80 -2.73 -3.24 7.61
C GLU A 80 -3.18 -4.70 7.73
N LYS A 81 -2.77 -5.36 8.82
CA LYS A 81 -3.17 -6.74 9.10
C LYS A 81 -4.68 -6.84 9.29
N VAL A 82 -5.35 -7.58 8.42
CA VAL A 82 -6.77 -7.92 8.59
C VAL A 82 -6.94 -8.85 9.80
N SER A 83 -8.00 -8.67 10.59
CA SER A 83 -8.35 -9.54 11.74
C SER A 83 -8.24 -11.03 11.39
N SER A 84 -8.75 -11.34 10.22
CA SER A 84 -8.99 -12.66 9.64
C SER A 84 -7.75 -13.38 9.09
N GLN A 85 -6.61 -12.67 9.01
CA GLN A 85 -5.34 -13.16 8.45
C GLN A 85 -4.40 -13.62 9.57
N THR A 86 -3.63 -14.68 9.36
CA THR A 86 -2.56 -15.08 10.30
C THR A 86 -1.34 -14.16 10.18
N TYR A 87 -0.51 -14.07 11.22
CA TYR A 87 0.70 -13.25 11.18
C TYR A 87 1.72 -13.71 10.11
N ILE A 88 1.74 -15.00 9.78
CA ILE A 88 2.62 -15.57 8.74
C ILE A 88 2.13 -15.19 7.34
N GLU A 89 0.82 -15.20 7.11
CA GLU A 89 0.25 -14.71 5.85
C GLU A 89 0.46 -13.20 5.69
N PHE A 90 0.31 -12.45 6.78
CA PHE A 90 0.55 -11.01 6.78
C PHE A 90 2.00 -10.68 6.40
N SER A 91 3.00 -11.27 7.06
CA SER A 91 4.41 -11.01 6.76
C SER A 91 4.79 -11.42 5.34
N ARG A 92 4.24 -12.53 4.82
CA ARG A 92 4.46 -12.96 3.42
C ARG A 92 3.85 -11.98 2.41
N SER A 93 2.66 -11.45 2.69
CA SER A 93 2.03 -10.45 1.82
C SER A 93 2.75 -9.11 1.87
N GLU A 94 3.24 -8.69 3.03
CA GLU A 94 4.07 -7.50 3.24
C GLU A 94 5.40 -7.60 2.47
N GLU A 95 6.10 -8.74 2.60
CA GLU A 95 7.33 -9.07 1.85
C GLU A 95 7.09 -9.04 0.32
N GLN A 96 6.02 -9.69 -0.16
CA GLN A 96 5.68 -9.67 -1.59
C GLN A 96 5.35 -8.27 -2.12
N LEU A 97 4.71 -7.41 -1.34
CA LEU A 97 4.44 -6.03 -1.73
C LEU A 97 5.74 -5.20 -1.80
N PHE A 98 6.64 -5.39 -0.84
CA PHE A 98 7.96 -4.76 -0.83
C PHE A 98 8.81 -5.20 -2.02
N ASP A 99 8.89 -6.49 -2.30
CA ASP A 99 9.64 -7.04 -3.43
C ASP A 99 9.09 -6.50 -4.76
N ARG A 100 7.77 -6.53 -4.97
CA ARG A 100 7.15 -5.97 -6.19
C ARG A 100 7.44 -4.48 -6.35
N TRP A 101 7.44 -3.71 -5.25
CA TRP A 101 7.84 -2.30 -5.29
C TRP A 101 9.31 -2.14 -5.68
N CYS A 102 10.24 -2.89 -5.08
CA CYS A 102 11.67 -2.83 -5.42
C CYS A 102 11.95 -3.21 -6.89
N HIS A 103 11.30 -4.25 -7.40
CA HIS A 103 11.38 -4.64 -8.81
C HIS A 103 10.83 -3.54 -9.73
N SER A 104 9.68 -2.94 -9.39
CA SER A 104 9.08 -1.85 -10.17
C SER A 104 9.95 -0.59 -10.24
N GLN A 105 10.80 -0.36 -9.23
CA GLN A 105 11.77 0.74 -9.17
C GLN A 105 13.12 0.40 -9.85
N LYS A 106 13.26 -0.78 -10.45
CA LYS A 106 14.50 -1.25 -11.13
C LYS A 106 15.72 -1.15 -10.19
N VAL A 107 15.50 -1.59 -8.94
CA VAL A 107 16.54 -1.76 -7.92
C VAL A 107 17.24 -3.09 -8.20
N ASP A 108 18.33 -3.04 -8.97
CA ASP A 108 19.08 -4.22 -9.47
C ASP A 108 19.87 -4.97 -8.37
N LYS A 109 19.20 -5.36 -7.28
CA LYS A 109 19.79 -5.91 -6.03
C LYS A 109 20.88 -5.02 -5.41
N SER A 110 21.02 -3.78 -5.88
CA SER A 110 21.97 -2.80 -5.35
C SER A 110 21.46 -2.23 -4.03
N HIS A 111 22.18 -2.54 -2.95
CA HIS A 111 21.88 -2.03 -1.61
C HIS A 111 21.84 -0.50 -1.56
N ASP A 112 22.68 0.22 -2.34
CA ASP A 112 22.63 1.68 -2.34
C ASP A 112 21.38 2.23 -3.04
N LYS A 113 20.97 1.64 -4.18
CA LYS A 113 19.69 1.99 -4.81
C LYS A 113 18.50 1.78 -3.85
N LEU A 114 18.50 0.67 -3.12
CA LEU A 114 17.47 0.37 -2.12
C LEU A 114 17.49 1.39 -0.97
N ARG A 115 18.67 1.67 -0.42
CA ARG A 115 18.87 2.70 0.62
C ARG A 115 18.35 4.06 0.16
N GLN A 116 18.68 4.50 -1.05
CA GLN A 116 18.20 5.78 -1.60
C GLN A 116 16.67 5.79 -1.75
N LEU A 117 16.07 4.70 -2.24
CA LEU A 117 14.61 4.57 -2.37
C LEU A 117 13.88 4.76 -1.03
N ILE A 118 14.38 4.13 0.04
CA ILE A 118 13.81 4.26 1.39
C ILE A 118 14.07 5.65 1.99
N LEU A 119 15.27 6.22 1.80
CA LEU A 119 15.60 7.56 2.30
C LEU A 119 14.74 8.66 1.64
N VAL A 120 14.54 8.59 0.32
CA VAL A 120 13.63 9.48 -0.42
C VAL A 120 12.20 9.32 0.09
N GLU A 121 11.79 8.12 0.50
CA GLU A 121 10.45 7.89 1.04
C GLU A 121 10.25 8.48 2.44
N GLU A 122 11.22 8.34 3.35
CA GLU A 122 11.15 9.03 4.65
C GLU A 122 11.19 10.54 4.49
N PHE A 123 12.05 11.08 3.61
CA PHE A 123 12.09 12.50 3.27
C PHE A 123 10.72 13.02 2.79
N LYS A 124 10.06 12.26 1.89
CA LYS A 124 8.71 12.57 1.43
C LYS A 124 7.67 12.64 2.55
N LYS A 125 7.83 11.93 3.68
CA LYS A 125 6.90 12.04 4.83
C LYS A 125 7.04 13.37 5.58
N CYS A 126 8.26 13.91 5.66
CA CYS A 126 8.62 15.11 6.42
C CYS A 126 8.31 16.43 5.70
N ILE A 127 8.32 16.44 4.35
CA ILE A 127 8.06 17.64 3.54
C ILE A 127 6.56 17.94 3.32
N HIS A 128 6.27 19.22 3.00
CA HIS A 128 4.94 19.73 2.65
C HIS A 128 4.32 18.99 1.45
N SER A 129 2.99 19.00 1.33
CA SER A 129 2.24 18.29 0.27
C SER A 129 2.66 18.71 -1.13
N ASP A 130 2.94 19.99 -1.34
CA ASP A 130 3.22 20.53 -2.67
C ASP A 130 4.62 20.16 -3.14
N VAL A 131 5.60 20.25 -2.24
CA VAL A 131 6.97 19.75 -2.46
C VAL A 131 6.93 18.25 -2.75
N ARG A 132 6.18 17.47 -1.95
CA ARG A 132 6.00 16.03 -2.14
C ARG A 132 5.40 15.68 -3.50
N ARG A 133 4.42 16.47 -3.96
CA ARG A 133 3.82 16.31 -5.31
C ARG A 133 4.88 16.51 -6.39
N LEU A 134 5.66 17.58 -6.32
CA LEU A 134 6.77 17.83 -7.25
C LEU A 134 7.83 16.71 -7.22
N THR A 135 8.23 16.24 -6.03
CA THR A 135 9.18 15.12 -5.87
C THR A 135 8.64 13.80 -6.43
N ASN A 136 7.32 13.61 -6.48
CA ASN A 136 6.69 12.47 -7.13
C ASN A 136 6.68 12.61 -8.65
N GLU A 137 6.31 13.78 -9.17
CA GLU A 137 6.28 14.10 -10.60
C GLU A 137 7.67 13.96 -11.25
N GLN A 138 8.70 14.47 -10.58
CA GLN A 138 10.10 14.42 -11.03
C GLN A 138 10.79 13.04 -10.88
N ARG A 139 10.11 12.02 -10.32
CA ARG A 139 10.64 10.65 -10.15
C ARG A 139 12.07 10.58 -9.58
N VAL A 140 12.31 11.35 -8.53
CA VAL A 140 13.64 11.57 -7.96
C VAL A 140 14.23 10.27 -7.38
N LYS A 141 15.50 9.97 -7.72
CA LYS A 141 16.16 8.70 -7.40
C LYS A 141 17.15 8.76 -6.23
N THR A 142 17.60 9.95 -5.85
CA THR A 142 18.53 10.16 -4.73
C THR A 142 17.93 11.10 -3.70
N LEU A 143 18.36 10.97 -2.43
CA LEU A 143 17.97 11.89 -1.38
C LEU A 143 18.47 13.33 -1.65
N GLU A 144 19.66 13.47 -2.23
CA GLU A 144 20.27 14.77 -2.52
C GLU A 144 19.46 15.56 -3.56
N ASP A 145 19.08 14.91 -4.66
CA ASP A 145 18.24 15.52 -5.69
C ASP A 145 16.86 15.91 -5.13
N ALA A 146 16.32 15.12 -4.18
CA ALA A 146 15.03 15.38 -3.56
C ALA A 146 15.09 16.60 -2.61
N ALA A 147 16.21 16.76 -1.88
CA ALA A 147 16.48 17.95 -1.08
C ALA A 147 16.67 19.19 -1.96
N ARG A 148 17.47 19.08 -3.03
CA ARG A 148 17.72 20.14 -4.00
C ARG A 148 16.43 20.68 -4.63
N LEU A 149 15.52 19.80 -5.03
CA LEU A 149 14.19 20.17 -5.53
C LEU A 149 13.30 20.82 -4.46
N ALA A 150 13.44 20.43 -3.19
CA ALA A 150 12.71 21.06 -2.09
C ALA A 150 13.21 22.48 -1.81
N ASP A 151 14.52 22.71 -1.90
CA ASP A 151 15.12 24.04 -1.76
C ASP A 151 14.73 24.95 -2.95
N GLU A 152 14.82 24.45 -4.18
CA GLU A 152 14.39 25.19 -5.39
C GLU A 152 12.90 25.57 -5.33
N PHE A 153 12.04 24.64 -4.88
CA PHE A 153 10.62 24.95 -4.67
C PHE A 153 10.41 25.99 -3.57
N SER A 154 11.17 25.93 -2.47
CA SER A 154 11.06 26.86 -1.34
C SER A 154 11.57 28.27 -1.66
N LEU A 155 12.49 28.40 -2.62
CA LEU A 155 12.98 29.68 -3.13
C LEU A 155 12.02 30.30 -4.17
N SER A 156 11.39 29.48 -5.01
CA SER A 156 10.48 29.94 -6.07
C SER A 156 9.04 30.17 -5.60
N HIS A 157 8.58 29.41 -4.61
CA HIS A 157 7.24 29.51 -4.04
C HIS A 157 7.35 29.90 -2.57
N LYS A 158 6.60 30.93 -2.14
CA LYS A 158 6.44 31.28 -0.72
C LYS A 158 5.59 30.21 -0.01
N VAL A 159 6.19 29.06 0.27
CA VAL A 159 5.57 28.01 1.08
C VAL A 159 5.51 28.51 2.52
N ASN A 160 4.35 29.04 2.92
CA ASN A 160 4.08 29.31 4.32
C ASN A 160 4.12 27.99 5.08
N PHE A 161 5.21 27.73 5.79
CA PHE A 161 5.37 26.63 6.74
C PHE A 161 4.45 26.86 7.96
N MET A 162 3.13 26.76 7.75
CA MET A 162 2.19 26.67 8.85
C MET A 162 2.19 25.24 9.37
N GLU A 163 2.84 25.08 10.51
CA GLU A 163 3.02 23.80 11.19
C GLU A 163 1.70 23.06 11.40
N LYS A 164 1.74 21.75 11.22
CA LYS A 164 0.92 20.84 12.01
C LYS A 164 1.84 19.91 12.78
N PRO A 165 1.96 20.03 14.11
CA PRO A 165 2.54 18.95 14.89
C PRO A 165 1.64 17.74 14.73
N ARG A 166 2.14 16.71 14.03
CA ARG A 166 1.57 15.36 14.13
C ARG A 166 1.87 14.88 15.55
N LEU A 167 0.95 15.17 16.47
CA LEU A 167 0.93 14.53 17.78
C LEU A 167 0.95 13.02 17.54
N LEU A 168 2.03 12.36 17.96
CA LEU A 168 2.04 10.90 18.06
C LEU A 168 0.89 10.47 18.95
N ASN A 169 0.26 9.36 18.60
CA ASN A 169 -0.78 8.71 19.39
C ASN A 169 -0.27 8.43 20.82
N SER A 170 -0.62 9.30 21.77
CA SER A 170 -0.48 8.98 23.19
C SER A 170 -1.58 7.99 23.55
N ARG A 171 -1.26 6.69 23.47
CA ARG A 171 -1.99 5.62 24.16
C ARG A 171 -1.28 5.29 25.46
N PRO A 172 -1.70 5.84 26.62
CA PRO A 172 -1.36 5.25 27.91
C PRO A 172 -2.29 4.07 28.18
N ALA A 173 -1.93 2.87 27.72
CA ALA A 173 -2.59 1.64 28.12
C ALA A 173 -2.04 1.15 29.48
N SER A 174 -2.45 1.80 30.57
CA SER A 174 -2.20 1.31 31.93
C SER A 174 -3.44 0.58 32.47
N PHE A 175 -3.55 -0.71 32.13
CA PHE A 175 -4.48 -1.61 32.80
C PHE A 175 -4.15 -1.67 34.29
N ARG A 176 -5.02 -1.10 35.13
CA ARG A 176 -4.93 -1.21 36.59
C ARG A 176 -5.56 -2.53 37.01
N ILE A 177 -4.76 -3.58 37.16
CA ILE A 177 -5.23 -4.84 37.74
C ILE A 177 -5.63 -4.58 39.19
N THR A 178 -6.89 -4.86 39.51
CA THR A 178 -7.43 -4.78 40.87
C THR A 178 -6.97 -5.99 41.69
N MET A 179 -6.00 -5.80 42.57
CA MET A 179 -5.74 -6.73 43.68
C MET A 179 -6.48 -6.21 44.90
N LYS A 180 -7.50 -6.94 45.36
CA LYS A 180 -8.04 -6.77 46.72
C LYS A 180 -7.04 -7.39 47.70
N PRO A 181 -6.78 -6.77 48.86
CA PRO A 181 -6.33 -7.51 50.03
C PRO A 181 -7.52 -8.24 50.67
N GLU A 182 -7.24 -9.42 51.20
CA GLU A 182 -8.10 -10.12 52.17
C GLU A 182 -7.86 -9.57 53.58
N GLU A 183 -8.88 -9.76 54.44
CA GLU A 183 -9.06 -9.39 55.86
C GLU A 183 -10.00 -8.20 56.14
#